data_AF-A0A3E0GXR6-F1
#
_entry.id   AF-A0A3E0GXR6-F1
#
_cell.length_a   1.000
_cell.length_b   1.000
_cell.length_c   1.000
_cell.angle_alpha   90.00
_cell.angle_beta   90.00
_cell.angle_gamma   90.00
#
_symmetry.space_group_name_H-M   'P 1'
#
loop_
_entity.id
_entity.type
_entity.pdbx_description
1 polymer ?
#
loop_
_entity_poly.entity_id
_entity_poly.type
_entity_poly.pdbx_seq_one_letter_code
_entity_poly.pdbx_strand_id
1 'polypeptide(L)'
;MPALPVRRRRPRLLAALLLAVALAVPAVGIAAAPASAAATQKSCDIYASGGTPCEAAYSTTRALFASYNGPLYRIQRASDNGTLNIGLQSTGGVVNSTPQVSFCSGTTCTITLLYDQTANANNLPISPGTSCSGCSGGLNGPGPNGADIGANAMALPVTIGGQPAYGVLINNIGTGYRNNAVKNVPTGSQPEGMYMMTSSMLTSDSCCFDFGSAETNDSDDGNATMNAIYYGSACWVGGCTGPGPWVGGDLENGMYFSDNGRNPSNITSETGMFVSAWEKNNGTTNFTLKYGNGQSGGVTTAYSGALPNGYNPMKVQPAIELGTGGDNSPMGTGEFFEGAVTAGFPSDATENAVQADLVAAGYANNTTTFKTSTSVVSFRAHANGEYVDAANSTTSLIADATSIGTAETFDMFTKTDGTVNLRAHSDNQWVTAESNGSAPLIANRGGPGPWETFYLIHNPDGSVTLRAYNNQHLVTAENAGASALIANRTAVGPWEEFDLITH
;
A
#
# COMPACT_ATOMS: atom_id res chain seq x y z
N MET A 1 -83.91 58.64 -36.10
CA MET A 1 -83.42 57.38 -36.70
C MET A 1 -83.06 56.43 -35.54
N PRO A 2 -83.73 55.27 -35.40
CA PRO A 2 -83.77 54.40 -34.20
C PRO A 2 -82.65 53.35 -34.23
N ALA A 3 -82.18 52.66 -33.17
CA ALA A 3 -82.75 51.94 -32.01
C ALA A 3 -83.20 50.47 -32.28
N LEU A 4 -82.58 49.53 -31.53
CA LEU A 4 -83.09 48.20 -31.04
C LEU A 4 -83.09 46.98 -32.04
N PRO A 5 -83.36 45.71 -31.63
CA PRO A 5 -82.69 44.85 -30.62
C PRO A 5 -82.71 43.29 -30.89
N VAL A 6 -81.99 42.49 -30.05
CA VAL A 6 -82.46 41.24 -29.33
C VAL A 6 -82.71 39.85 -30.01
N ARG A 7 -82.23 38.79 -29.29
CA ARG A 7 -82.64 37.34 -29.19
C ARG A 7 -82.19 36.36 -30.31
N ARG A 8 -81.85 35.08 -30.06
CA ARG A 8 -82.32 34.09 -29.04
C ARG A 8 -81.31 32.92 -28.85
N ARG A 9 -81.52 32.15 -27.78
CA ARG A 9 -80.65 31.15 -27.12
C ARG A 9 -80.73 29.71 -27.70
N ARG A 10 -79.58 28.97 -27.63
CA ARG A 10 -79.29 27.56 -27.18
C ARG A 10 -80.09 26.37 -27.79
N PRO A 11 -79.72 25.08 -27.56
CA PRO A 11 -78.43 24.40 -27.31
C PRO A 11 -78.26 23.10 -28.17
N ARG A 12 -77.11 22.41 -28.11
CA ARG A 12 -76.99 21.01 -27.64
C ARG A 12 -75.57 20.46 -27.88
N LEU A 13 -75.07 19.86 -26.79
CA LEU A 13 -73.86 19.05 -26.71
C LEU A 13 -73.89 17.90 -27.73
N LEU A 14 -72.72 17.49 -28.21
CA LEU A 14 -72.24 16.13 -28.03
C LEU A 14 -70.74 16.05 -28.28
N ALA A 15 -70.06 15.53 -27.25
CA ALA A 15 -68.65 15.25 -27.19
C ALA A 15 -68.31 13.99 -28.01
N ALA A 16 -67.13 13.99 -28.62
CA ALA A 16 -66.31 12.79 -28.81
C ALA A 16 -64.87 13.25 -29.09
N LEU A 17 -64.05 13.23 -28.03
CA LEU A 17 -62.61 13.43 -28.09
C LEU A 17 -61.98 12.06 -28.42
N LEU A 18 -61.44 11.89 -29.63
CA LEU A 18 -60.59 10.74 -29.98
C LEU A 18 -59.14 11.12 -29.71
N LEU A 19 -58.55 10.44 -28.73
CA LEU A 19 -57.16 10.54 -28.31
C LEU A 19 -56.27 9.85 -29.38
N ALA A 20 -55.50 10.62 -30.14
CA ALA A 20 -54.46 10.09 -31.01
C ALA A 20 -53.15 10.00 -30.21
N VAL A 21 -52.70 8.77 -29.94
CA VAL A 21 -51.36 8.48 -29.40
C VAL A 21 -50.36 8.61 -30.54
N ALA A 22 -49.55 9.66 -30.54
CA ALA A 22 -48.39 9.78 -31.42
C ALA A 22 -47.18 9.13 -30.74
N LEU A 23 -46.63 8.08 -31.37
CA LEU A 23 -45.34 7.48 -31.03
C LEU A 23 -44.23 8.47 -31.43
N ALA A 24 -43.62 9.12 -30.43
CA ALA A 24 -42.38 9.86 -30.61
C ALA A 24 -41.19 8.90 -30.52
N VAL A 25 -40.43 8.78 -31.61
CA VAL A 25 -39.12 8.12 -31.62
C VAL A 25 -38.09 9.15 -31.12
N PRO A 26 -37.39 8.93 -29.99
CA PRO A 26 -36.33 9.85 -29.56
C PRO A 26 -35.09 9.59 -30.41
N ALA A 27 -34.64 10.60 -31.14
CA ALA A 27 -33.31 10.64 -31.72
C ALA A 27 -32.30 10.69 -30.58
N VAL A 28 -31.60 9.58 -30.34
CA VAL A 28 -30.48 9.50 -29.40
C VAL A 28 -29.33 10.29 -30.03
N GLY A 29 -29.18 11.54 -29.61
CA GLY A 29 -27.95 12.29 -29.83
C GLY A 29 -26.83 11.58 -29.08
N ILE A 30 -25.81 11.12 -29.80
CA ILE A 30 -24.54 10.70 -29.20
C ILE A 30 -23.93 11.99 -28.64
N ALA A 31 -24.15 12.24 -27.35
CA ALA A 31 -23.36 13.20 -26.62
C ALA A 31 -21.93 12.67 -26.64
N ALA A 32 -21.07 13.32 -27.44
CA ALA A 32 -19.64 13.23 -27.17
C ALA A 32 -19.47 13.62 -25.70
N ALA A 33 -18.92 12.72 -24.90
CA ALA A 33 -18.47 13.07 -23.57
C ALA A 33 -17.64 14.36 -23.70
N PRO A 34 -17.83 15.37 -22.85
CA PRO A 34 -16.92 16.50 -22.87
C PRO A 34 -15.53 15.91 -22.66
N ALA A 35 -14.61 16.22 -23.56
CA ALA A 35 -13.19 16.01 -23.27
C ALA A 35 -12.96 16.66 -21.91
N SER A 36 -12.58 15.86 -20.90
CA SER A 36 -12.27 16.37 -19.57
C SER A 36 -11.31 17.53 -19.75
N ALA A 37 -11.76 18.75 -19.44
CA ALA A 37 -10.85 19.87 -19.34
C ALA A 37 -9.80 19.43 -18.32
N ALA A 38 -8.54 19.35 -18.74
CA ALA A 38 -7.45 19.14 -17.80
C ALA A 38 -7.65 20.16 -16.67
N ALA A 39 -7.73 19.70 -15.43
CA ALA A 39 -7.71 20.60 -14.29
C ALA A 39 -6.50 21.53 -14.47
N THR A 40 -6.74 22.83 -14.52
CA THR A 40 -5.68 23.84 -14.75
C THR A 40 -4.63 23.84 -13.64
N GLN A 41 -4.96 23.22 -12.50
CA GLN A 41 -4.10 23.00 -11.35
C GLN A 41 -4.19 21.53 -10.94
N LYS A 42 -3.07 20.97 -10.48
CA LYS A 42 -2.98 19.66 -9.83
C LYS A 42 -2.75 19.82 -8.33
N SER A 43 -2.76 18.71 -7.58
CA SER A 43 -2.57 18.68 -6.12
C SER A 43 -1.56 19.70 -5.59
N CYS A 44 -0.34 19.73 -6.15
CA CYS A 44 0.70 20.63 -5.65
C CYS A 44 0.58 22.09 -6.10
N ASP A 45 -0.09 22.36 -7.23
CA ASP A 45 -0.46 23.73 -7.60
C ASP A 45 -1.53 24.28 -6.65
N ILE A 46 -2.48 23.42 -6.24
CA ILE A 46 -3.54 23.75 -5.29
C ILE A 46 -2.93 24.06 -3.92
N TYR A 47 -2.05 23.20 -3.42
CA TYR A 47 -1.29 23.41 -2.19
C TYR A 47 -0.49 24.72 -2.20
N ALA A 48 0.23 25.00 -3.29
CA ALA A 48 0.96 26.25 -3.44
C ALA A 48 0.01 27.47 -3.41
N SER A 49 -1.15 27.40 -4.07
CA SER A 49 -2.16 28.47 -4.04
C SER A 49 -2.80 28.66 -2.67
N GLY A 50 -2.87 27.59 -1.87
CA GLY A 50 -3.34 27.59 -0.48
C GLY A 50 -2.31 28.11 0.53
N GLY A 51 -1.09 28.42 0.09
CA GLY A 51 -0.01 28.92 0.95
C GLY A 51 0.75 27.83 1.70
N THR A 52 0.57 26.55 1.34
CA THR A 52 1.27 25.41 1.93
C THR A 52 1.84 24.51 0.84
N PRO A 53 2.93 24.93 0.15
CA PRO A 53 3.43 24.26 -1.05
C PRO A 53 3.95 22.84 -0.76
N CYS A 54 3.92 21.97 -1.77
CA CYS A 54 4.59 20.68 -1.71
C CYS A 54 6.12 20.86 -1.67
N GLU A 55 6.77 20.21 -0.71
CA GLU A 55 8.23 20.08 -0.60
C GLU A 55 8.72 18.69 -1.04
N ALA A 56 7.80 17.73 -1.18
CA ALA A 56 8.03 16.48 -1.88
C ALA A 56 6.73 15.97 -2.50
N ALA A 57 6.79 15.39 -3.70
CA ALA A 57 5.62 14.96 -4.44
C ALA A 57 5.92 13.71 -5.28
N TYR A 58 5.26 12.58 -4.99
CA TYR A 58 5.53 11.28 -5.61
C TYR A 58 4.25 10.70 -6.20
N SER A 59 4.36 10.08 -7.37
CA SER A 59 3.26 9.33 -7.98
C SER A 59 3.81 8.42 -9.06
N THR A 60 3.23 7.23 -9.21
CA THR A 60 3.48 6.36 -10.37
C THR A 60 2.37 6.42 -11.42
N THR A 61 1.35 7.24 -11.19
CA THR A 61 0.10 7.24 -11.95
C THR A 61 -0.15 8.54 -12.70
N ARG A 62 0.24 9.71 -12.15
CA ARG A 62 0.05 11.02 -12.80
C ARG A 62 1.02 12.09 -12.31
N ALA A 63 1.04 13.21 -13.03
CA ALA A 63 1.66 14.43 -12.56
C ALA A 63 0.87 15.07 -11.41
N LEU A 64 1.58 15.60 -10.42
CA LEU A 64 1.06 16.36 -9.28
C LEU A 64 1.21 17.89 -9.45
N PHE A 65 1.84 18.33 -10.53
CA PHE A 65 1.84 19.72 -11.02
C PHE A 65 1.37 19.76 -12.48
N ALA A 66 0.60 20.78 -12.84
CA ALA A 66 0.12 20.97 -14.22
C ALA A 66 1.26 21.19 -15.22
N SER A 67 2.40 21.71 -14.77
CA SER A 67 3.59 21.98 -15.60
C SER A 67 4.61 20.84 -15.61
N TYR A 68 4.43 19.78 -14.83
CA TYR A 68 5.42 18.72 -14.72
C TYR A 68 5.50 17.89 -16.00
N ASN A 69 6.72 17.66 -16.49
CA ASN A 69 7.00 16.87 -17.70
C ASN A 69 8.15 15.88 -17.51
N GLY A 70 8.54 15.64 -16.25
CA GLY A 70 9.64 14.75 -15.90
C GLY A 70 9.22 13.28 -15.79
N PRO A 71 10.17 12.39 -15.44
CA PRO A 71 9.88 11.01 -15.14
C PRO A 71 9.19 10.86 -13.79
N LEU A 72 8.19 9.97 -13.69
CA LEU A 72 7.47 9.68 -12.46
C LEU A 72 8.23 8.68 -11.57
N TYR A 73 8.80 7.64 -12.19
CA TYR A 73 9.59 6.62 -11.49
C TYR A 73 10.57 5.94 -12.45
N ARG A 74 11.51 5.17 -11.89
CA ARG A 74 12.47 4.34 -12.64
C ARG A 74 12.26 2.87 -12.33
N ILE A 75 12.22 2.06 -13.37
CA ILE A 75 12.18 0.60 -13.27
C ILE A 75 13.52 -0.02 -13.68
N GLN A 76 13.84 -1.18 -13.11
CA GLN A 76 14.96 -2.01 -13.50
C GLN A 76 14.47 -3.41 -13.87
N ARG A 77 14.95 -3.93 -14.99
CA ARG A 77 14.57 -5.22 -15.54
C ARG A 77 15.49 -6.33 -15.05
N ALA A 78 14.92 -7.42 -14.55
CA ALA A 78 15.69 -8.52 -13.96
C ALA A 78 16.57 -9.28 -14.99
N SER A 79 16.12 -9.40 -16.24
CA SER A 79 16.83 -10.20 -17.26
C SER A 79 18.23 -9.70 -17.62
N ASP A 80 18.49 -8.40 -17.49
CA ASP A 80 19.73 -7.77 -17.95
C ASP A 80 20.17 -6.53 -17.15
N ASN A 81 19.49 -6.24 -16.03
CA ASN A 81 19.71 -5.06 -15.19
C ASN A 81 19.51 -3.71 -15.91
N GLY A 82 18.92 -3.71 -17.10
CA GLY A 82 18.58 -2.48 -17.82
C GLY A 82 17.61 -1.62 -17.02
N THR A 83 17.70 -0.29 -17.16
CA THR A 83 16.79 0.64 -16.48
C THR A 83 15.99 1.47 -17.47
N LEU A 84 14.78 1.86 -17.07
CA LEU A 84 13.90 2.74 -17.85
C LEU A 84 13.20 3.73 -16.92
N ASN A 85 13.20 5.00 -17.30
CA ASN A 85 12.39 6.01 -16.65
C ASN A 85 11.00 6.03 -17.28
N ILE A 86 9.96 5.98 -16.45
CA ILE A 86 8.57 6.04 -16.90
C ILE A 86 8.07 7.46 -16.72
N GLY A 87 7.72 8.10 -17.85
CA GLY A 87 7.23 9.47 -17.89
C GLY A 87 5.73 9.57 -18.13
N LEU A 88 5.29 10.74 -18.56
CA LEU A 88 3.89 11.07 -18.81
C LEU A 88 3.52 10.91 -20.28
N GLN A 89 2.21 10.77 -20.55
CA GLN A 89 1.67 10.88 -21.92
C GLN A 89 1.73 12.32 -22.45
N SER A 90 1.59 13.29 -21.56
CA SER A 90 1.71 14.73 -21.83
C SER A 90 2.07 15.47 -20.54
N THR A 91 2.59 16.69 -20.66
CA THR A 91 2.84 17.57 -19.50
C THR A 91 1.60 17.70 -18.62
N GLY A 92 1.78 17.54 -17.30
CA GLY A 92 0.70 17.60 -16.31
C GLY A 92 -0.33 16.46 -16.41
N GLY A 93 -0.08 15.46 -17.25
CA GLY A 93 -1.02 14.40 -17.58
C GLY A 93 -0.89 13.16 -16.71
N VAL A 94 -1.40 12.04 -17.23
CA VAL A 94 -1.26 10.71 -16.64
C VAL A 94 0.01 10.02 -17.15
N VAL A 95 0.43 8.96 -16.45
CA VAL A 95 1.58 8.13 -16.80
C VAL A 95 1.46 7.53 -18.20
N ASN A 96 2.58 7.45 -18.93
CA ASN A 96 2.68 6.64 -20.14
C ASN A 96 3.20 5.24 -19.78
N SER A 97 2.29 4.28 -19.58
CA SER A 97 2.61 2.92 -19.16
C SER A 97 3.03 1.98 -20.30
N THR A 98 2.80 2.33 -21.57
CA THR A 98 3.13 1.47 -22.72
C THR A 98 4.62 1.10 -22.80
N PRO A 99 5.58 2.03 -22.56
CA PRO A 99 7.00 1.70 -22.49
C PRO A 99 7.33 0.69 -21.39
N GLN A 100 6.71 0.80 -20.21
CA GLN A 100 6.92 -0.15 -19.12
C GLN A 100 6.50 -1.57 -19.54
N VAL A 101 5.28 -1.72 -20.07
CA VAL A 101 4.76 -3.03 -20.49
C VAL A 101 5.69 -3.68 -21.51
N SER A 102 6.17 -2.91 -22.48
CA SER A 102 7.09 -3.39 -23.51
C SER A 102 8.45 -3.76 -22.93
N PHE A 103 8.98 -2.92 -22.03
CA PHE A 103 10.27 -3.11 -21.39
C PHE A 103 10.32 -4.36 -20.51
N CYS A 104 9.26 -4.60 -19.75
CA CYS A 104 9.11 -5.73 -18.83
C CYS A 104 8.60 -7.01 -19.48
N SER A 105 8.39 -7.04 -20.80
CA SER A 105 7.88 -8.22 -21.49
C SER A 105 8.85 -9.41 -21.34
N GLY A 106 8.35 -10.56 -20.88
CA GLY A 106 9.13 -11.79 -20.72
C GLY A 106 10.06 -11.83 -19.50
N THR A 107 9.93 -10.90 -18.56
CA THR A 107 10.76 -10.82 -17.34
C THR A 107 10.01 -10.03 -16.24
N THR A 108 10.58 -9.94 -15.04
CA THR A 108 10.09 -9.03 -14.00
C THR A 108 10.80 -7.67 -14.08
N CYS A 109 10.14 -6.66 -13.53
CA CYS A 109 10.69 -5.32 -13.35
C CYS A 109 10.44 -4.84 -11.92
N THR A 110 11.44 -4.20 -11.34
CA THR A 110 11.39 -3.61 -10.01
C THR A 110 11.35 -2.09 -10.12
N ILE A 111 10.47 -1.42 -9.37
CA ILE A 111 10.54 0.03 -9.20
C ILE A 111 11.72 0.32 -8.27
N THR A 112 12.70 1.07 -8.76
CA THR A 112 13.98 1.32 -8.06
C THR A 112 14.10 2.75 -7.52
N LEU A 113 13.24 3.65 -8.00
CA LEU A 113 13.26 5.06 -7.65
C LEU A 113 11.90 5.67 -7.93
N LEU A 114 11.32 6.34 -6.95
CA LEU A 114 10.20 7.25 -7.14
C LEU A 114 10.78 8.67 -7.28
N TYR A 115 10.47 9.33 -8.39
CA TYR A 115 10.97 10.69 -8.60
C TYR A 115 10.10 11.68 -7.84
N ASP A 116 10.76 12.60 -7.15
CA ASP A 116 10.12 13.79 -6.59
C ASP A 116 9.85 14.78 -7.74
N GLN A 117 8.59 15.19 -7.85
CA GLN A 117 8.14 16.14 -8.88
C GLN A 117 8.43 17.60 -8.53
N THR A 118 8.82 17.88 -7.27
CA THR A 118 9.22 19.24 -6.86
C THR A 118 10.63 19.60 -7.34
N ALA A 119 11.01 20.86 -7.17
CA ALA A 119 12.38 21.31 -7.46
C ALA A 119 13.43 20.81 -6.45
N ASN A 120 13.00 20.24 -5.32
CA ASN A 120 13.92 19.74 -4.28
C ASN A 120 14.65 18.46 -4.72
N ALA A 121 14.00 17.69 -5.60
CA ALA A 121 14.48 16.41 -6.09
C ALA A 121 14.76 15.42 -4.95
N ASN A 122 13.85 15.39 -3.98
CA ASN A 122 13.81 14.48 -2.84
C ASN A 122 13.44 13.04 -3.25
N ASN A 123 14.02 12.51 -4.33
CA ASN A 123 13.65 11.21 -4.88
C ASN A 123 13.75 10.09 -3.82
N LEU A 124 12.84 9.12 -3.86
CA LEU A 124 12.83 7.97 -2.94
C LEU A 124 13.43 6.74 -3.64
N PRO A 125 14.72 6.41 -3.43
CA PRO A 125 15.25 5.11 -3.80
C PRO A 125 14.65 4.02 -2.90
N ILE A 126 14.89 2.76 -3.25
CA ILE A 126 14.66 1.63 -2.32
C ILE A 126 15.33 1.96 -1.00
N SER A 127 14.62 1.78 0.11
CA SER A 127 15.11 2.14 1.44
C SER A 127 16.44 1.41 1.71
N PRO A 128 17.47 2.13 2.16
CA PRO A 128 18.71 1.50 2.55
C PRO A 128 18.53 0.64 3.81
N GLY A 129 17.45 0.81 4.58
CA GLY A 129 17.22 0.11 5.84
C GLY A 129 18.47 0.19 6.74
N THR A 130 18.81 -0.90 7.42
CA THR A 130 20.00 -0.93 8.28
C THR A 130 21.34 -0.84 7.52
N SER A 131 21.33 -0.83 6.18
CA SER A 131 22.53 -0.58 5.38
C SER A 131 22.93 0.90 5.31
N CYS A 132 22.10 1.82 5.81
CA CYS A 132 22.44 3.23 5.83
C CYS A 132 23.58 3.59 6.81
N SER A 133 24.26 4.69 6.51
CA SER A 133 25.36 5.18 7.35
C SER A 133 24.81 5.74 8.67
N GLY A 134 25.24 5.18 9.80
CA GLY A 134 24.83 5.62 11.14
C GLY A 134 23.64 4.85 11.71
N CYS A 135 23.18 3.83 11.00
CA CYS A 135 22.00 3.06 11.34
C CYS A 135 22.42 1.89 12.25
N SER A 136 21.94 1.89 13.49
CA SER A 136 22.35 0.91 14.52
C SER A 136 21.20 0.34 15.35
N GLY A 137 19.99 0.91 15.23
CA GLY A 137 18.80 0.48 15.96
C GLY A 137 17.69 -0.09 15.08
N GLY A 138 17.73 0.16 13.77
CA GLY A 138 16.68 -0.26 12.84
C GLY A 138 16.56 -1.77 12.59
N LEU A 139 15.44 -2.15 12.01
CA LEU A 139 15.14 -3.52 11.59
C LEU A 139 15.61 -3.79 10.17
N ASN A 140 16.22 -4.97 9.95
CA ASN A 140 16.76 -5.34 8.65
C ASN A 140 15.63 -5.59 7.63
N GLY A 141 15.74 -4.94 6.46
CA GLY A 141 15.01 -5.35 5.27
C GLY A 141 15.52 -6.67 4.69
N PRO A 142 14.78 -7.31 3.77
CA PRO A 142 15.15 -8.58 3.14
C PRO A 142 16.21 -8.44 2.03
N GLY A 143 16.53 -7.21 1.64
CA GLY A 143 17.49 -6.90 0.59
C GLY A 143 18.94 -6.99 1.07
N PRO A 144 19.90 -6.76 0.15
CA PRO A 144 21.32 -6.84 0.45
C PRO A 144 21.73 -5.91 1.61
N ASN A 145 22.51 -6.46 2.55
CA ASN A 145 23.04 -5.74 3.71
C ASN A 145 21.95 -5.13 4.63
N GLY A 146 20.73 -5.66 4.60
CA GLY A 146 19.63 -5.16 5.43
C GLY A 146 18.85 -3.99 4.82
N ALA A 147 19.11 -3.68 3.55
CA ALA A 147 18.24 -2.82 2.76
C ALA A 147 16.88 -3.45 2.52
N ASP A 148 15.92 -2.63 2.14
CA ASP A 148 14.63 -3.08 1.66
C ASP A 148 14.71 -3.57 0.21
N ILE A 149 13.57 -4.00 -0.32
CA ILE A 149 13.38 -4.39 -1.71
C ILE A 149 12.42 -3.42 -2.41
N GLY A 150 12.57 -3.29 -3.72
CA GLY A 150 11.64 -2.50 -4.54
C GLY A 150 10.39 -3.29 -4.91
N ALA A 151 9.29 -2.59 -5.12
CA ALA A 151 8.03 -3.17 -5.55
C ALA A 151 8.12 -3.68 -7.00
N ASN A 152 7.38 -4.74 -7.32
CA ASN A 152 7.23 -5.20 -8.70
C ASN A 152 6.40 -4.18 -9.50
N ALA A 153 6.99 -3.64 -10.57
CA ALA A 153 6.41 -2.55 -11.37
C ALA A 153 5.09 -2.92 -12.06
N MET A 154 4.81 -4.21 -12.22
CA MET A 154 3.61 -4.71 -12.91
C MET A 154 2.54 -5.24 -11.95
N ALA A 155 2.78 -5.21 -10.64
CA ALA A 155 1.98 -5.95 -9.65
C ALA A 155 0.71 -5.24 -9.15
N LEU A 156 0.59 -3.93 -9.38
CA LEU A 156 -0.60 -3.14 -8.98
C LEU A 156 -1.25 -2.43 -10.18
N PRO A 157 -1.87 -3.17 -11.11
CA PRO A 157 -2.54 -2.58 -12.26
C PRO A 157 -3.82 -1.82 -11.88
N VAL A 158 -3.88 -0.56 -12.32
CA VAL A 158 -5.04 0.32 -12.16
C VAL A 158 -5.36 1.05 -13.47
N THR A 159 -6.46 1.82 -13.48
CA THR A 159 -6.73 2.82 -14.51
C THR A 159 -6.92 4.20 -13.90
N ILE A 160 -6.45 5.23 -14.61
CA ILE A 160 -6.61 6.64 -14.24
C ILE A 160 -7.01 7.44 -15.48
N GLY A 161 -8.12 8.17 -15.42
CA GLY A 161 -8.69 8.85 -16.59
C GLY A 161 -8.99 7.89 -17.76
N GLY A 162 -9.27 6.61 -17.46
CA GLY A 162 -9.45 5.55 -18.45
C GLY A 162 -8.16 5.02 -19.08
N GLN A 163 -6.98 5.48 -18.67
CA GLN A 163 -5.68 5.02 -19.16
C GLN A 163 -5.07 3.99 -18.20
N PRO A 164 -4.41 2.92 -18.68
CA PRO A 164 -3.69 1.98 -17.83
C PRO A 164 -2.54 2.63 -17.07
N ALA A 165 -2.42 2.33 -15.79
CA ALA A 165 -1.34 2.75 -14.92
C ALA A 165 -0.99 1.64 -13.92
N TYR A 166 0.10 1.82 -13.19
CA TYR A 166 0.56 0.90 -12.16
C TYR A 166 0.85 1.67 -10.87
N GLY A 167 0.30 1.21 -9.75
CA GLY A 167 0.67 1.71 -8.41
C GLY A 167 1.94 1.04 -7.89
N VAL A 168 2.31 1.38 -6.66
CA VAL A 168 3.36 0.73 -5.88
C VAL A 168 2.71 -0.24 -4.90
N LEU A 169 2.94 -1.54 -5.09
CA LEU A 169 2.42 -2.58 -4.22
C LEU A 169 3.39 -2.88 -3.08
N ILE A 170 2.97 -2.66 -1.84
CA ILE A 170 3.71 -2.99 -0.62
C ILE A 170 3.08 -4.26 -0.03
N ASN A 171 3.42 -5.42 -0.59
CA ASN A 171 2.82 -6.71 -0.20
C ASN A 171 3.84 -7.79 0.18
N ASN A 172 5.12 -7.44 0.24
CA ASN A 172 6.17 -8.30 0.77
C ASN A 172 6.85 -7.54 1.90
N ILE A 173 7.35 -8.25 2.92
CA ILE A 173 8.18 -7.62 3.95
C ILE A 173 9.23 -6.73 3.29
N GLY A 174 9.39 -5.54 3.85
CA GLY A 174 10.48 -4.62 3.50
C GLY A 174 10.40 -4.21 2.05
N THR A 175 9.20 -4.12 1.49
CA THR A 175 9.02 -3.33 0.28
C THR A 175 8.95 -1.87 0.70
N GLY A 176 10.04 -1.12 0.54
CA GLY A 176 10.17 0.19 1.15
C GLY A 176 11.02 1.15 0.34
N TYR A 177 10.73 2.44 0.48
CA TYR A 177 11.47 3.52 -0.18
C TYR A 177 11.75 4.64 0.79
N ARG A 178 12.96 5.20 0.73
CA ARG A 178 13.35 6.21 1.71
C ARG A 178 14.44 7.14 1.20
N ASN A 179 14.39 8.39 1.64
CA ASN A 179 15.46 9.36 1.49
C ASN A 179 15.77 10.04 2.82
N ASN A 180 16.96 9.79 3.36
CA ASN A 180 17.41 10.28 4.67
C ASN A 180 18.07 11.66 4.65
N ALA A 181 18.04 12.34 3.50
CA ALA A 181 18.68 13.62 3.31
C ALA A 181 17.82 14.52 2.42
N VAL A 182 16.53 14.61 2.75
CA VAL A 182 15.59 15.45 1.99
C VAL A 182 15.82 16.93 2.29
N LYS A 183 15.49 17.76 1.30
CA LYS A 183 15.67 19.21 1.33
C LYS A 183 14.33 19.90 1.52
N ASN A 184 14.34 20.97 2.29
CA ASN A 184 13.24 21.94 2.45
C ASN A 184 11.92 21.39 3.03
N VAL A 185 11.83 20.09 3.32
CA VAL A 185 10.73 19.54 4.12
C VAL A 185 10.75 20.14 5.53
N PRO A 186 9.59 20.30 6.19
CA PRO A 186 9.51 20.73 7.57
C PRO A 186 10.34 19.86 8.52
N THR A 187 10.99 20.48 9.51
CA THR A 187 11.74 19.78 10.56
C THR A 187 11.46 20.39 11.92
N GLY A 188 11.77 19.63 12.98
CA GLY A 188 11.48 20.02 14.35
C GLY A 188 9.99 20.18 14.57
N SER A 189 9.58 21.36 15.01
CA SER A 189 8.19 21.75 15.24
C SER A 189 7.62 22.66 14.15
N GLN A 190 8.23 22.68 12.97
CA GLN A 190 7.65 23.37 11.82
C GLN A 190 6.33 22.70 11.41
N PRO A 191 5.29 23.47 11.06
CA PRO A 191 4.04 22.89 10.59
C PRO A 191 4.23 22.14 9.27
N GLU A 192 3.57 20.99 9.17
CA GLU A 192 3.63 20.08 8.04
C GLU A 192 2.24 19.53 7.72
N GLY A 193 1.99 19.26 6.44
CA GLY A 193 0.82 18.50 6.00
C GLY A 193 1.20 17.52 4.91
N MET A 194 0.40 16.48 4.75
CA MET A 194 0.65 15.42 3.80
C MET A 194 -0.63 14.68 3.43
N TYR A 195 -0.57 14.02 2.28
CA TYR A 195 -1.60 13.08 1.86
C TYR A 195 -0.99 11.91 1.11
N MET A 196 -1.67 10.77 1.15
CA MET A 196 -1.45 9.68 0.21
C MET A 196 -2.78 9.13 -0.32
N MET A 197 -2.76 8.69 -1.57
CA MET A 197 -3.79 7.88 -2.18
C MET A 197 -3.41 6.41 -2.01
N THR A 198 -4.20 5.70 -1.20
CA THR A 198 -4.02 4.30 -0.82
C THR A 198 -5.30 3.49 -1.09
N SER A 199 -5.43 2.28 -0.54
CA SER A 199 -6.53 1.35 -0.75
C SER A 199 -6.76 0.47 0.45
N SER A 200 -8.04 0.21 0.77
CA SER A 200 -8.40 -0.75 1.82
C SER A 200 -8.37 -2.21 1.33
N MET A 201 -7.94 -2.47 0.09
CA MET A 201 -7.91 -3.81 -0.50
C MET A 201 -6.74 -4.66 0.01
N LEU A 202 -5.68 -4.00 0.49
CA LEU A 202 -4.55 -4.61 1.15
C LEU A 202 -4.18 -3.73 2.35
N THR A 203 -4.35 -4.27 3.55
CA THR A 203 -3.97 -3.63 4.80
C THR A 203 -3.52 -4.69 5.80
N SER A 204 -2.71 -4.29 6.76
CA SER A 204 -2.27 -5.14 7.88
C SER A 204 -2.49 -4.46 9.23
N ASP A 205 -2.43 -5.24 10.30
CA ASP A 205 -2.34 -4.78 11.69
C ASP A 205 -0.88 -4.69 12.18
N SER A 206 0.06 -4.79 11.25
CA SER A 206 1.51 -4.86 11.47
C SER A 206 2.22 -3.57 11.04
N CYS A 207 3.42 -3.35 11.58
CA CYS A 207 4.18 -2.12 11.36
C CYS A 207 5.23 -2.22 10.24
N CYS A 208 5.35 -1.23 9.37
CA CYS A 208 4.37 -0.14 9.18
C CYS A 208 4.18 0.15 7.69
N PHE A 209 2.97 0.57 7.33
CA PHE A 209 2.67 1.02 5.97
C PHE A 209 2.46 2.52 6.06
N ASP A 210 3.59 3.23 6.10
CA ASP A 210 3.59 4.67 6.29
C ASP A 210 3.96 5.42 5.02
N PHE A 211 3.56 6.69 4.98
CA PHE A 211 4.06 7.66 4.04
C PHE A 211 4.17 9.02 4.72
N GLY A 212 5.38 9.59 4.77
CA GLY A 212 5.60 10.91 5.34
C GLY A 212 7.01 11.08 5.88
N SER A 213 7.15 11.97 6.86
CA SER A 213 8.43 12.36 7.43
C SER A 213 8.89 11.38 8.51
N ALA A 214 10.17 11.01 8.46
CA ALA A 214 10.77 9.98 9.31
C ALA A 214 12.18 10.39 9.81
N GLU A 215 12.85 9.49 10.53
CA GLU A 215 14.21 9.63 11.02
C GLU A 215 15.27 9.48 9.91
N THR A 216 16.41 10.14 10.10
CA THR A 216 17.49 10.17 9.10
C THR A 216 18.47 8.99 9.17
N ASN A 217 18.29 8.08 10.13
CA ASN A 217 19.20 6.98 10.45
C ASN A 217 18.48 5.62 10.52
N ASP A 218 17.29 5.52 9.94
CA ASP A 218 16.47 4.32 9.92
C ASP A 218 16.36 3.63 11.28
N SER A 219 16.28 4.42 12.34
CA SER A 219 16.23 3.97 13.73
C SER A 219 15.23 4.83 14.49
N ASP A 220 14.62 4.25 15.52
CA ASP A 220 13.79 4.97 16.48
C ASP A 220 14.64 5.96 17.30
N ASP A 221 14.46 7.25 17.03
CA ASP A 221 15.11 8.36 17.76
C ASP A 221 14.19 8.96 18.87
N GLY A 222 13.08 8.28 19.14
CA GLY A 222 12.14 8.51 20.23
C GLY A 222 11.01 9.50 19.92
N ASN A 223 9.90 9.42 20.66
CA ASN A 223 8.69 10.23 20.49
C ASN A 223 8.84 11.57 19.73
N ALA A 224 7.96 11.73 18.73
CA ALA A 224 7.73 12.94 17.93
C ALA A 224 8.79 13.22 16.85
N THR A 225 9.62 12.25 16.51
CA THR A 225 10.63 12.34 15.44
C THR A 225 10.09 11.97 14.06
N MET A 226 8.94 11.28 14.00
CA MET A 226 8.17 11.08 12.78
C MET A 226 6.94 12.02 12.70
N ASN A 227 6.46 12.22 11.48
CA ASN A 227 5.14 12.73 11.17
C ASN A 227 4.73 12.08 9.84
N ALA A 228 4.15 10.89 9.90
CA ALA A 228 3.82 10.10 8.73
C ALA A 228 2.41 9.52 8.80
N ILE A 229 1.74 9.49 7.64
CA ILE A 229 0.44 8.84 7.56
C ILE A 229 0.64 7.34 7.65
N TYR A 230 0.00 6.72 8.64
CA TYR A 230 -0.23 5.28 8.67
C TYR A 230 -1.61 4.96 8.14
N TYR A 231 -1.71 3.87 7.38
CA TYR A 231 -3.01 3.32 6.99
C TYR A 231 -3.06 1.80 7.19
N GLY A 232 -3.88 1.38 8.15
CA GLY A 232 -4.02 -0.04 8.50
C GLY A 232 -4.87 -0.24 9.75
N SER A 233 -4.77 -1.40 10.38
CA SER A 233 -5.59 -1.80 11.53
C SER A 233 -4.83 -1.99 12.84
N ALA A 234 -3.55 -1.58 12.91
CA ALA A 234 -2.72 -1.71 14.11
C ALA A 234 -3.30 -0.87 15.26
N CYS A 235 -3.64 -1.52 16.38
CA CYS A 235 -4.16 -0.85 17.57
C CYS A 235 -3.25 -1.06 18.78
N TRP A 236 -2.07 -0.45 18.77
CA TRP A 236 -1.03 -0.70 19.76
C TRP A 236 -1.37 -0.21 21.17
N VAL A 237 -2.11 0.90 21.28
CA VAL A 237 -2.58 1.43 22.58
C VAL A 237 -3.77 0.66 23.17
N GLY A 238 -4.35 -0.27 22.38
CA GLY A 238 -5.55 -1.03 22.73
C GLY A 238 -6.82 -0.17 22.84
N GLY A 239 -8.00 -0.79 22.77
CA GLY A 239 -9.28 -0.10 22.94
C GLY A 239 -9.78 0.68 21.72
N CYS A 240 -9.27 0.37 20.53
CA CYS A 240 -9.83 0.85 19.26
C CYS A 240 -11.23 0.26 19.02
N THR A 241 -12.08 1.01 18.32
CA THR A 241 -13.46 0.65 17.99
C THR A 241 -13.54 0.17 16.55
N GLY A 242 -13.95 -1.09 16.34
CA GLY A 242 -14.10 -1.69 15.00
C GLY A 242 -12.83 -2.38 14.51
N PRO A 243 -12.87 -2.99 13.30
CA PRO A 243 -11.77 -3.80 12.78
C PRO A 243 -10.70 -3.01 11.99
N GLY A 244 -10.92 -1.72 11.72
CA GLY A 244 -10.07 -0.96 10.79
C GLY A 244 -10.30 -1.36 9.32
N PRO A 245 -9.50 -0.83 8.39
CA PRO A 245 -8.38 0.08 8.62
C PRO A 245 -8.84 1.51 8.96
N TRP A 246 -7.90 2.32 9.46
CA TRP A 246 -8.06 3.75 9.75
C TRP A 246 -6.82 4.53 9.31
N VAL A 247 -7.01 5.80 8.94
CA VAL A 247 -5.92 6.77 8.86
C VAL A 247 -5.44 7.12 10.26
N GLY A 248 -4.17 6.85 10.52
CA GLY A 248 -3.43 7.26 11.72
C GLY A 248 -2.24 8.14 11.37
N GLY A 249 -1.65 8.75 12.38
CA GLY A 249 -0.30 9.31 12.31
C GLY A 249 0.66 8.38 13.04
N ASP A 250 1.71 7.95 12.35
CA ASP A 250 2.94 7.49 13.00
C ASP A 250 3.75 8.71 13.42
N LEU A 251 3.91 8.87 14.73
CA LEU A 251 4.62 9.97 15.35
C LEU A 251 5.91 9.48 16.05
N GLU A 252 6.35 8.27 15.71
CA GLU A 252 7.32 7.41 16.41
C GLU A 252 6.78 6.88 17.75
N ASN A 253 7.13 5.65 18.11
CA ASN A 253 6.75 4.97 19.35
C ASN A 253 5.24 4.81 19.57
N GLY A 254 4.46 4.87 18.49
CA GLY A 254 3.03 4.62 18.55
C GLY A 254 2.30 4.98 17.28
N MET A 255 1.20 4.27 17.06
CA MET A 255 0.25 4.58 16.00
C MET A 255 -0.95 5.32 16.56
N TYR A 256 -1.15 6.56 16.09
CA TYR A 256 -2.09 7.49 16.71
C TYR A 256 -3.28 7.80 15.81
N PHE A 257 -4.48 7.42 16.26
CA PHE A 257 -5.76 7.82 15.63
C PHE A 257 -6.45 8.98 16.39
N SER A 258 -5.87 9.42 17.50
CA SER A 258 -6.27 10.57 18.34
C SER A 258 -5.15 10.91 19.34
N ASP A 259 -5.35 11.89 20.23
CA ASP A 259 -4.41 12.26 21.31
C ASP A 259 -4.11 11.12 22.30
N ASN A 260 -5.01 10.14 22.43
CA ASN A 260 -4.78 8.96 23.28
C ASN A 260 -4.45 7.70 22.46
N GLY A 261 -4.25 7.86 21.16
CA GLY A 261 -3.94 6.81 20.20
C GLY A 261 -5.14 6.03 19.69
N ARG A 262 -6.25 5.92 20.45
CA ARG A 262 -7.42 5.15 20.02
C ARG A 262 -8.19 5.89 18.94
N ASN A 263 -8.78 5.17 17.99
CA ASN A 263 -9.70 5.81 17.04
C ASN A 263 -10.95 6.29 17.80
N PRO A 264 -11.48 7.48 17.48
CA PRO A 264 -12.74 7.93 18.05
C PRO A 264 -13.85 6.93 17.70
N SER A 265 -14.74 6.64 18.66
CA SER A 265 -15.76 5.58 18.51
C SER A 265 -16.71 5.73 17.33
N ASN A 266 -16.83 6.94 16.78
CA ASN A 266 -17.64 7.27 15.61
C ASN A 266 -16.90 7.11 14.27
N ILE A 267 -15.60 6.79 14.29
CA ILE A 267 -14.81 6.52 13.10
C ILE A 267 -14.85 5.02 12.83
N THR A 268 -15.68 4.66 11.84
CA THR A 268 -15.76 3.31 11.29
C THR A 268 -14.55 3.01 10.42
N SER A 269 -14.37 1.73 10.06
CA SER A 269 -13.41 1.31 9.05
C SER A 269 -13.54 2.12 7.76
N GLU A 270 -12.43 2.63 7.29
CA GLU A 270 -12.34 3.45 6.09
C GLU A 270 -12.10 2.52 4.91
N THR A 271 -13.08 2.38 4.01
CA THR A 271 -13.04 1.32 2.98
C THR A 271 -13.20 1.89 1.57
N GLY A 272 -12.50 1.27 0.62
CA GLY A 272 -12.55 1.65 -0.79
C GLY A 272 -11.32 1.15 -1.55
N MET A 273 -11.48 1.00 -2.88
CA MET A 273 -10.37 0.65 -3.78
C MET A 273 -9.36 1.79 -3.92
N PHE A 274 -9.78 3.02 -3.58
CA PHE A 274 -8.96 4.23 -3.52
C PHE A 274 -9.43 5.08 -2.34
N VAL A 275 -8.57 5.25 -1.34
CA VAL A 275 -8.80 6.00 -0.11
C VAL A 275 -7.76 7.11 -0.02
N SER A 276 -8.20 8.35 0.11
CA SER A 276 -7.29 9.49 0.32
C SER A 276 -7.08 9.61 1.81
N ALA A 277 -5.87 9.37 2.27
CA ALA A 277 -5.45 9.52 3.65
C ALA A 277 -4.70 10.83 3.84
N TRP A 278 -4.94 11.52 4.96
CA TRP A 278 -4.40 12.85 5.19
C TRP A 278 -3.96 13.00 6.64
N GLU A 279 -2.81 13.63 6.81
CA GLU A 279 -2.32 14.11 8.08
C GLU A 279 -1.84 15.55 7.94
N LYS A 280 -2.12 16.36 8.95
CA LYS A 280 -1.42 17.65 9.13
C LYS A 280 -1.18 17.92 10.59
N ASN A 281 -0.03 18.50 10.88
CA ASN A 281 0.47 18.73 12.22
C ASN A 281 1.08 20.13 12.30
N ASN A 282 0.67 20.92 13.29
CA ASN A 282 1.22 22.27 13.48
C ASN A 282 2.55 22.27 14.24
N GLY A 283 3.10 21.09 14.50
CA GLY A 283 4.37 20.86 15.19
C GLY A 283 4.31 21.02 16.71
N THR A 284 3.16 21.39 17.28
CA THR A 284 3.04 21.72 18.71
C THR A 284 1.74 21.24 19.35
N THR A 285 0.63 21.89 19.06
CA THR A 285 -0.61 21.74 19.85
C THR A 285 -1.72 21.04 19.10
N ASN A 286 -1.59 20.82 17.79
CA ASN A 286 -2.64 20.20 17.01
C ASN A 286 -2.10 19.31 15.90
N PHE A 287 -2.66 18.10 15.80
CA PHE A 287 -2.64 17.32 14.57
C PHE A 287 -4.05 16.92 14.17
N THR A 288 -4.23 16.70 12.86
CA THR A 288 -5.50 16.42 12.23
C THR A 288 -5.34 15.26 11.27
N LEU A 289 -6.24 14.29 11.39
CA LEU A 289 -6.34 13.12 10.52
C LEU A 289 -7.64 13.19 9.73
N LYS A 290 -7.56 12.91 8.43
CA LYS A 290 -8.74 12.87 7.56
C LYS A 290 -8.65 11.70 6.61
N TYR A 291 -9.81 11.31 6.09
CA TYR A 291 -9.90 10.36 4.99
C TYR A 291 -10.96 10.80 3.97
N GLY A 292 -10.94 10.20 2.80
CA GLY A 292 -11.90 10.45 1.73
C GLY A 292 -11.92 9.32 0.72
N ASN A 293 -12.95 9.26 -0.11
CA ASN A 293 -13.02 8.31 -1.21
C ASN A 293 -12.32 8.92 -2.44
N GLY A 294 -11.26 8.30 -2.94
CA GLY A 294 -10.49 8.80 -4.08
C GLY A 294 -11.26 8.87 -5.40
N GLN A 295 -12.47 8.32 -5.46
CA GLN A 295 -13.31 8.27 -6.65
C GLN A 295 -14.56 9.16 -6.55
N SER A 296 -14.91 9.68 -5.37
CA SER A 296 -16.08 10.55 -5.19
C SER A 296 -16.10 11.30 -3.86
N GLY A 297 -16.89 12.38 -3.79
CA GLY A 297 -17.17 13.06 -2.52
C GLY A 297 -16.02 13.93 -1.99
N GLY A 298 -16.13 14.32 -0.72
CA GLY A 298 -15.15 15.17 -0.02
C GLY A 298 -14.38 14.41 1.05
N VAL A 299 -13.61 15.14 1.86
CA VAL A 299 -12.87 14.57 3.00
C VAL A 299 -13.71 14.62 4.28
N THR A 300 -13.53 13.61 5.14
CA THR A 300 -14.08 13.52 6.49
C THR A 300 -12.93 13.63 7.49
N THR A 301 -13.08 14.53 8.47
CA THR A 301 -12.14 14.64 9.58
C THR A 301 -12.37 13.49 10.56
N ALA A 302 -11.38 12.61 10.69
CA ALA A 302 -11.39 11.52 11.67
C ALA A 302 -11.01 12.05 13.06
N TYR A 303 -9.99 12.90 13.10
CA TYR A 303 -9.51 13.52 14.33
C TYR A 303 -8.98 14.92 14.04
N SER A 304 -9.15 15.85 14.99
CA SER A 304 -8.50 17.16 14.97
C SER A 304 -8.42 17.66 16.40
N GLY A 305 -7.22 17.62 16.99
CA GLY A 305 -7.06 17.89 18.41
C GLY A 305 -5.61 17.87 18.83
N ALA A 306 -5.38 17.77 20.14
CA ALA A 306 -4.06 17.81 20.73
C ALA A 306 -3.15 16.70 20.20
N LEU A 307 -1.84 16.97 20.18
CA LEU A 307 -0.85 15.89 20.05
C LEU A 307 -0.90 14.98 21.29
N PRO A 308 -0.49 13.71 21.16
CA PRO A 308 -0.41 12.81 22.31
C PRO A 308 0.54 13.34 23.38
N ASN A 309 0.33 12.89 24.62
CA ASN A 309 1.15 13.35 25.74
C ASN A 309 2.63 12.97 25.53
N GLY A 310 3.52 13.97 25.59
CA GLY A 310 4.95 13.81 25.33
C GLY A 310 5.40 14.08 23.89
N TYR A 311 4.47 14.40 22.99
CA TYR A 311 4.76 14.67 21.56
C TYR A 311 4.79 16.16 21.19
N ASN A 312 4.54 17.05 22.15
CA ASN A 312 4.63 18.49 21.97
C ASN A 312 5.88 19.05 22.68
N PRO A 313 6.79 19.75 21.97
CA PRO A 313 6.79 19.98 20.52
C PRO A 313 7.26 18.76 19.73
N MET A 314 6.89 18.71 18.44
CA MET A 314 7.45 17.76 17.47
C MET A 314 8.96 17.98 17.26
N LYS A 315 9.64 16.93 16.82
CA LYS A 315 11.09 16.85 16.59
C LYS A 315 11.40 16.22 15.22
N VAL A 316 10.53 16.45 14.23
CA VAL A 316 10.59 15.82 12.90
C VAL A 316 11.97 15.97 12.27
N GLN A 317 12.50 14.91 11.69
CA GLN A 317 13.80 14.92 11.04
C GLN A 317 13.67 15.03 9.51
N PRO A 318 14.73 15.44 8.79
CA PRO A 318 14.68 15.59 7.34
C PRO A 318 14.86 14.25 6.60
N ALA A 319 13.94 13.31 6.80
CA ALA A 319 13.77 12.13 5.96
C ALA A 319 12.33 12.00 5.47
N ILE A 320 12.14 11.34 4.33
CA ILE A 320 10.82 10.88 3.88
C ILE A 320 10.87 9.39 3.62
N GLU A 321 9.83 8.68 4.01
CA GLU A 321 9.66 7.26 3.75
C GLU A 321 8.33 6.89 3.06
N LEU A 322 8.30 5.65 2.56
CA LEU A 322 7.12 4.96 2.07
C LEU A 322 7.24 3.45 2.31
N GLY A 323 6.24 2.85 2.95
CA GLY A 323 6.04 1.39 3.01
C GLY A 323 6.70 0.66 4.17
N THR A 324 7.36 1.40 5.06
CA THR A 324 7.95 0.94 6.33
C THR A 324 7.55 1.90 7.45
N GLY A 325 8.07 1.69 8.67
CA GLY A 325 8.08 2.71 9.73
C GLY A 325 9.47 3.34 9.92
N GLY A 326 9.58 4.36 10.79
CA GLY A 326 10.78 5.16 11.05
C GLY A 326 12.05 4.36 11.31
N ASP A 327 11.93 3.31 12.10
CA ASP A 327 12.99 2.34 12.45
C ASP A 327 13.21 1.22 11.41
N ASN A 328 12.70 1.40 10.19
CA ASN A 328 12.64 0.42 9.11
C ASN A 328 11.80 -0.82 9.43
N SER A 329 10.80 -0.70 10.31
CA SER A 329 9.82 -1.76 10.57
C SER A 329 9.10 -2.20 9.29
N PRO A 330 9.31 -3.45 8.80
CA PRO A 330 9.08 -3.77 7.40
C PRO A 330 7.81 -4.62 7.16
N MET A 331 6.92 -4.73 8.14
CA MET A 331 5.82 -5.70 8.16
C MET A 331 4.48 -5.12 7.66
N GLY A 332 4.40 -3.80 7.48
CA GLY A 332 3.20 -3.14 6.98
C GLY A 332 2.92 -3.51 5.54
N THR A 333 1.65 -3.51 5.17
CA THR A 333 1.22 -3.75 3.79
C THR A 333 0.22 -2.72 3.33
N GLY A 334 0.27 -2.40 2.04
CA GLY A 334 -0.59 -1.40 1.44
C GLY A 334 -0.35 -1.20 -0.05
N GLU A 335 -1.11 -0.27 -0.58
CA GLU A 335 -1.04 0.16 -1.97
C GLU A 335 -0.79 1.67 -1.99
N PHE A 336 0.18 2.13 -2.76
CA PHE A 336 0.45 3.56 -2.93
C PHE A 336 0.30 3.98 -4.39
N PHE A 337 -0.44 5.07 -4.65
CA PHE A 337 -0.66 5.58 -6.00
C PHE A 337 -0.03 6.95 -6.22
N GLU A 338 -0.25 7.87 -5.28
CA GLU A 338 0.32 9.21 -5.25
C GLU A 338 0.31 9.77 -3.82
N GLY A 339 1.21 10.71 -3.53
CA GLY A 339 1.26 11.40 -2.25
C GLY A 339 2.21 12.58 -2.27
N ALA A 340 2.03 13.51 -1.32
CA ALA A 340 2.90 14.67 -1.17
C ALA A 340 3.07 15.07 0.29
N VAL A 341 4.22 15.69 0.58
CA VAL A 341 4.55 16.36 1.84
C VAL A 341 4.63 17.86 1.58
N THR A 342 4.06 18.66 2.48
CA THR A 342 3.86 20.11 2.31
C THR A 342 4.44 20.90 3.47
N ALA A 343 4.99 22.08 3.18
CA ALA A 343 5.38 23.03 4.21
C ALA A 343 4.19 23.86 4.67
N GLY A 344 3.94 23.90 5.98
CA GLY A 344 2.83 24.63 6.58
C GLY A 344 1.71 23.71 7.08
N PHE A 345 0.66 24.31 7.65
CA PHE A 345 -0.55 23.59 8.10
C PHE A 345 -1.69 23.83 7.10
N PRO A 346 -1.95 22.91 6.14
CA PRO A 346 -2.90 23.17 5.08
C PRO A 346 -4.30 23.50 5.61
N SER A 347 -4.96 24.47 4.98
CA SER A 347 -6.35 24.78 5.32
C SER A 347 -7.29 23.70 4.79
N ASP A 348 -8.41 23.49 5.48
CA ASP A 348 -9.44 22.55 5.05
C ASP A 348 -9.95 22.84 3.63
N ALA A 349 -10.00 24.12 3.24
CA ALA A 349 -10.36 24.51 1.89
C ALA A 349 -9.35 24.01 0.85
N THR A 350 -8.05 24.02 1.18
CA THR A 350 -6.98 23.52 0.30
C THR A 350 -7.09 22.01 0.14
N GLU A 351 -7.21 21.26 1.24
CA GLU A 351 -7.37 19.80 1.20
C GLU A 351 -8.64 19.37 0.47
N ASN A 352 -9.76 20.07 0.67
CA ASN A 352 -11.00 19.82 -0.09
C ASN A 352 -10.81 20.03 -1.61
N ALA A 353 -10.01 21.02 -2.00
CA ALA A 353 -9.69 21.25 -3.42
C ALA A 353 -8.76 20.16 -3.98
N VAL A 354 -7.78 19.69 -3.21
CA VAL A 354 -6.93 18.55 -3.61
C VAL A 354 -7.77 17.28 -3.74
N GLN A 355 -8.68 17.02 -2.79
CA GLN A 355 -9.62 15.90 -2.89
C GLN A 355 -10.48 15.96 -4.16
N ALA A 356 -10.95 17.15 -4.55
CA ALA A 356 -11.69 17.29 -5.80
C ALA A 356 -10.82 16.98 -7.03
N ASP A 357 -9.53 17.33 -7.02
CA ASP A 357 -8.57 16.94 -8.08
C ASP A 357 -8.31 15.43 -8.11
N LEU A 358 -8.19 14.76 -6.95
CA LEU A 358 -8.07 13.30 -6.85
C LEU A 358 -9.28 12.60 -7.47
N VAL A 359 -10.49 13.03 -7.10
CA VAL A 359 -11.74 12.50 -7.67
C VAL A 359 -11.79 12.73 -9.19
N ALA A 360 -11.40 13.92 -9.65
CA ALA A 360 -11.38 14.26 -11.07
C ALA A 360 -10.32 13.48 -11.88
N ALA A 361 -9.30 12.91 -11.22
CA ALA A 361 -8.30 12.07 -11.86
C ALA A 361 -8.89 10.77 -12.41
N GLY A 362 -10.03 10.30 -11.87
CA GLY A 362 -10.78 9.17 -12.40
C GLY A 362 -10.05 7.84 -12.17
N TYR A 363 -9.57 7.60 -10.95
CA TYR A 363 -9.08 6.29 -10.51
C TYR A 363 -10.17 5.22 -10.61
N ALA A 364 -9.84 4.08 -11.22
CA ALA A 364 -10.74 2.96 -11.39
C ALA A 364 -9.97 1.66 -11.64
N ASN A 365 -10.68 0.52 -11.66
CA ASN A 365 -10.16 -0.78 -12.05
C ASN A 365 -8.85 -1.15 -11.33
N ASN A 366 -8.80 -0.96 -10.01
CA ASN A 366 -7.79 -1.65 -9.21
C ASN A 366 -8.09 -3.15 -9.29
N THR A 367 -7.34 -3.82 -10.16
CA THR A 367 -7.57 -5.22 -10.53
C THR A 367 -6.65 -6.18 -9.79
N THR A 368 -5.83 -5.66 -8.87
CA THR A 368 -5.01 -6.48 -7.98
C THR A 368 -5.94 -7.32 -7.11
N THR A 369 -6.04 -8.60 -7.45
CA THR A 369 -6.81 -9.54 -6.64
C THR A 369 -5.88 -10.15 -5.61
N PHE A 370 -6.04 -9.74 -4.37
CA PHE A 370 -5.42 -10.39 -3.22
C PHE A 370 -6.22 -11.64 -2.88
N LYS A 371 -6.15 -12.64 -3.76
CA LYS A 371 -6.80 -13.93 -3.50
C LYS A 371 -6.03 -14.63 -2.40
N THR A 372 -6.72 -14.93 -1.31
CA THR A 372 -6.34 -16.08 -0.50
C THR A 372 -6.49 -17.32 -1.35
N SER A 373 -5.39 -17.81 -1.91
CA SER A 373 -5.38 -19.08 -2.63
C SER A 373 -4.97 -20.18 -1.68
N THR A 374 -5.77 -21.25 -1.67
CA THR A 374 -5.37 -22.54 -1.11
C THR A 374 -4.85 -23.38 -2.27
N SER A 375 -3.57 -23.72 -2.24
CA SER A 375 -2.97 -24.71 -3.15
C SER A 375 -2.48 -25.89 -2.34
N VAL A 376 -2.64 -27.10 -2.86
CA VAL A 376 -1.96 -28.27 -2.31
C VAL A 376 -0.53 -28.26 -2.85
N VAL A 377 0.45 -28.31 -1.96
CA VAL A 377 1.87 -28.21 -2.31
C VAL A 377 2.73 -29.27 -1.62
N SER A 378 3.91 -29.49 -2.17
CA SER A 378 5.03 -30.21 -1.56
C SER A 378 6.32 -29.42 -1.73
N PHE A 379 7.27 -29.58 -0.82
CA PHE A 379 8.59 -28.95 -0.88
C PHE A 379 9.67 -30.02 -1.05
N ARG A 380 10.51 -29.89 -2.08
CA ARG A 380 11.69 -30.74 -2.26
C ARG A 380 12.93 -29.96 -1.89
N ALA A 381 13.67 -30.38 -0.88
CA ALA A 381 14.86 -29.67 -0.43
C ALA A 381 16.01 -29.83 -1.44
N HIS A 382 16.66 -28.72 -1.80
CA HIS A 382 17.87 -28.76 -2.62
C HIS A 382 19.05 -29.45 -1.91
N ALA A 383 19.04 -29.45 -0.56
CA ALA A 383 20.10 -30.03 0.25
C ALA A 383 20.40 -31.51 -0.07
N ASN A 384 19.36 -32.31 -0.33
CA ASN A 384 19.46 -33.75 -0.59
C ASN A 384 18.53 -34.27 -1.71
N GLY A 385 17.64 -33.43 -2.25
CA GLY A 385 16.67 -33.82 -3.27
C GLY A 385 15.46 -34.59 -2.74
N GLU A 386 15.28 -34.67 -1.42
CA GLU A 386 14.16 -35.36 -0.76
C GLU A 386 13.04 -34.36 -0.40
N TYR A 387 11.86 -34.91 -0.12
CA TYR A 387 10.67 -34.13 0.21
C TYR A 387 10.57 -33.86 1.71
N VAL A 388 10.08 -32.67 2.06
CA VAL A 388 9.78 -32.32 3.46
C VAL A 388 8.60 -33.15 3.95
N ASP A 389 8.88 -33.99 4.93
CA ASP A 389 7.94 -34.85 5.65
C ASP A 389 7.43 -34.17 6.92
N ALA A 390 6.11 -34.21 7.11
CA ALA A 390 5.41 -33.85 8.33
C ALA A 390 4.62 -35.07 8.86
N ALA A 391 5.32 -36.12 9.29
CA ALA A 391 4.71 -37.41 9.67
C ALA A 391 3.54 -37.32 10.66
N ASN A 392 3.61 -36.43 11.66
CA ASN A 392 2.59 -36.22 12.70
C ASN A 392 2.92 -35.00 13.59
N SER A 393 1.99 -34.64 14.47
CA SER A 393 2.07 -33.50 15.40
C SER A 393 2.97 -33.66 16.63
N THR A 394 3.73 -34.75 16.72
CA THR A 394 4.69 -34.97 17.81
C THR A 394 6.14 -35.04 17.34
N THR A 395 6.37 -35.05 16.02
CA THR A 395 7.69 -35.12 15.41
C THR A 395 7.95 -33.90 14.54
N SER A 396 9.18 -33.39 14.57
CA SER A 396 9.59 -32.27 13.74
C SER A 396 9.56 -32.62 12.24
N LEU A 397 9.45 -31.59 11.40
CA LEU A 397 9.56 -31.74 9.95
C LEU A 397 11.01 -32.05 9.56
N ILE A 398 11.21 -33.03 8.67
CA ILE A 398 12.53 -33.45 8.15
C ILE A 398 12.40 -33.62 6.64
N ALA A 399 13.45 -33.35 5.87
CA ALA A 399 13.45 -33.60 4.42
C ALA A 399 14.02 -34.99 4.13
N ASP A 400 13.33 -36.07 4.47
CA ASP A 400 13.83 -37.46 4.35
C ASP A 400 12.93 -38.38 3.48
N ALA A 401 11.86 -37.84 2.90
CA ALA A 401 10.95 -38.61 2.08
C ALA A 401 11.40 -38.70 0.61
N THR A 402 11.38 -39.90 0.04
CA THR A 402 11.77 -40.14 -1.38
C THR A 402 10.60 -40.07 -2.37
N SER A 403 9.38 -39.90 -1.88
CA SER A 403 8.16 -39.77 -2.69
C SER A 403 7.13 -38.91 -1.99
N ILE A 404 6.26 -38.26 -2.76
CA ILE A 404 5.15 -37.47 -2.22
C ILE A 404 3.99 -38.38 -1.83
N GLY A 405 3.64 -38.40 -0.55
CA GLY A 405 2.43 -38.97 0.02
C GLY A 405 1.68 -37.93 0.86
N THR A 406 0.80 -38.41 1.75
CA THR A 406 -0.02 -37.54 2.61
C THR A 406 0.80 -36.75 3.62
N ALA A 407 1.97 -37.23 4.04
CA ALA A 407 2.79 -36.54 5.03
C ALA A 407 3.66 -35.44 4.39
N GLU A 408 3.88 -35.52 3.09
CA GLU A 408 4.67 -34.57 2.29
C GLU A 408 3.79 -33.54 1.54
N THR A 409 2.47 -33.54 1.80
CA THR A 409 1.53 -32.56 1.22
C THR A 409 0.99 -31.59 2.25
N PHE A 410 0.85 -30.34 1.83
CA PHE A 410 0.39 -29.24 2.67
C PHE A 410 -0.68 -28.45 1.92
N ASP A 411 -1.72 -27.99 2.63
CA ASP A 411 -2.47 -26.83 2.17
C ASP A 411 -1.62 -25.59 2.42
N MET A 412 -1.22 -24.89 1.36
CA MET A 412 -0.59 -23.58 1.45
C MET A 412 -1.65 -22.51 1.29
N PHE A 413 -1.84 -21.72 2.34
CA PHE A 413 -2.71 -20.56 2.38
C PHE A 413 -1.87 -19.31 2.14
N THR A 414 -1.89 -18.78 0.92
CA THR A 414 -1.23 -17.51 0.62
C THR A 414 -2.11 -16.37 1.10
N LYS A 415 -1.57 -15.49 1.94
CA LYS A 415 -2.24 -14.28 2.40
C LYS A 415 -1.95 -13.11 1.48
N THR A 416 -2.69 -12.04 1.70
CA THR A 416 -2.62 -10.80 0.95
C THR A 416 -1.30 -10.05 1.20
N ASP A 417 -0.67 -10.31 2.34
CA ASP A 417 0.59 -9.72 2.82
C ASP A 417 1.87 -10.47 2.39
N GLY A 418 1.75 -11.36 1.40
CA GLY A 418 2.86 -12.18 0.91
C GLY A 418 3.30 -13.28 1.87
N THR A 419 2.66 -13.40 3.03
CA THR A 419 2.88 -14.53 3.92
C THR A 419 2.11 -15.75 3.45
N VAL A 420 2.56 -16.91 3.93
CA VAL A 420 1.90 -18.19 3.77
C VAL A 420 1.73 -18.84 5.14
N ASN A 421 0.66 -19.61 5.27
CA ASN A 421 0.53 -20.61 6.32
C ASN A 421 0.47 -21.99 5.67
N LEU A 422 1.08 -22.98 6.30
CA LEU A 422 1.10 -24.36 5.81
C LEU A 422 0.34 -25.24 6.80
N ARG A 423 -0.64 -25.99 6.30
CA ARG A 423 -1.34 -27.02 7.08
C ARG A 423 -0.99 -28.39 6.55
N ALA A 424 -0.37 -29.22 7.38
CA ALA A 424 0.03 -30.58 7.00
C ALA A 424 -1.20 -31.47 6.78
N HIS A 425 -1.19 -32.28 5.72
CA HIS A 425 -2.29 -33.21 5.43
C HIS A 425 -2.27 -34.48 6.29
N SER A 426 -1.15 -34.79 6.95
CA SER A 426 -1.01 -35.94 7.85
C SER A 426 -2.01 -35.90 9.02
N ASP A 427 -2.22 -34.73 9.62
CA ASP A 427 -3.08 -34.56 10.80
C ASP A 427 -3.86 -33.24 10.86
N ASN A 428 -3.83 -32.45 9.78
CA ASN A 428 -4.48 -31.13 9.67
C ASN A 428 -3.99 -30.08 10.68
N GLN A 429 -2.79 -30.25 11.24
CA GLN A 429 -2.16 -29.23 12.09
C GLN A 429 -1.33 -28.24 11.25
N TRP A 430 -1.12 -27.06 11.81
CA TRP A 430 -0.36 -25.97 11.18
C TRP A 430 1.13 -26.11 11.48
N VAL A 431 1.95 -25.96 10.45
CA VAL A 431 3.42 -25.93 10.54
C VAL A 431 3.83 -24.71 11.36
N THR A 432 4.63 -24.93 12.40
CA THR A 432 4.97 -23.95 13.43
C THR A 432 6.48 -23.82 13.57
N ALA A 433 6.99 -22.59 13.49
CA ALA A 433 8.36 -22.22 13.87
C ALA A 433 8.45 -22.06 15.39
N GLU A 434 8.65 -23.18 16.10
CA GLU A 434 8.58 -23.27 17.56
C GLU A 434 9.58 -22.37 18.29
N SER A 435 9.22 -21.99 19.52
CA SER A 435 10.09 -21.19 20.41
C SER A 435 10.62 -19.92 19.73
N ASN A 436 9.72 -19.17 19.08
CA ASN A 436 10.07 -18.00 18.29
C ASN A 436 11.10 -18.32 17.17
N GLY A 437 10.96 -19.49 16.52
CA GLY A 437 11.82 -19.96 15.44
C GLY A 437 13.19 -20.50 15.88
N SER A 438 13.48 -20.54 17.19
CA SER A 438 14.75 -21.08 17.72
C SER A 438 14.75 -22.60 17.90
N ALA A 439 13.62 -23.26 17.69
CA ALA A 439 13.48 -24.71 17.74
C ALA A 439 13.05 -25.28 16.37
N PRO A 440 13.24 -26.59 16.14
CA PRO A 440 12.81 -27.23 14.90
C PRO A 440 11.32 -27.04 14.61
N LEU A 441 10.99 -26.94 13.33
CA LEU A 441 9.62 -26.81 12.86
C LEU A 441 8.83 -28.10 13.14
N ILE A 442 7.57 -27.94 13.53
CA ILE A 442 6.64 -29.04 13.78
C ILE A 442 5.22 -28.61 13.39
N ALA A 443 4.41 -29.52 12.84
CA ALA A 443 3.01 -29.24 12.56
C ALA A 443 2.15 -29.63 13.77
N ASN A 444 1.90 -28.73 14.72
CA ASN A 444 1.23 -29.10 15.98
C ASN A 444 0.27 -28.05 16.56
N ARG A 445 -0.06 -27.01 15.80
CA ARG A 445 -1.06 -26.02 16.23
C ARG A 445 -2.38 -26.24 15.50
N GLY A 446 -3.48 -25.96 16.22
CA GLY A 446 -4.84 -26.08 15.69
C GLY A 446 -5.32 -24.86 14.88
N GLY A 447 -4.54 -23.78 14.84
CA GLY A 447 -4.86 -22.55 14.08
C GLY A 447 -3.60 -21.74 13.77
N PRO A 448 -3.64 -20.88 12.75
CA PRO A 448 -2.51 -20.05 12.38
C PRO A 448 -2.38 -18.83 13.32
N GLY A 449 -1.17 -18.56 13.76
CA GLY A 449 -0.74 -17.34 14.44
C GLY A 449 0.66 -16.90 13.96
N PRO A 450 1.35 -16.02 14.71
CA PRO A 450 2.67 -15.52 14.31
C PRO A 450 3.73 -16.61 14.10
N TRP A 451 3.66 -17.73 14.82
CA TRP A 451 4.65 -18.81 14.68
C TRP A 451 4.36 -19.75 13.51
N GLU A 452 3.11 -19.76 13.02
CA GLU A 452 2.68 -20.57 11.88
C GLU A 452 2.81 -19.82 10.55
N THR A 453 3.27 -18.58 10.60
CA THR A 453 3.33 -17.66 9.47
C THR A 453 4.74 -17.60 8.91
N PHE A 454 4.85 -17.71 7.59
CA PHE A 454 6.12 -17.70 6.86
C PHE A 454 6.03 -16.74 5.68
N TYR A 455 7.15 -16.20 5.23
CA TYR A 455 7.26 -15.56 3.93
C TYR A 455 7.72 -16.57 2.90
N LEU A 456 7.07 -16.58 1.75
CA LEU A 456 7.49 -17.36 0.59
C LEU A 456 8.31 -16.47 -0.34
N ILE A 457 9.63 -16.64 -0.33
CA ILE A 457 10.55 -15.88 -1.18
C ILE A 457 10.80 -16.70 -2.44
N HIS A 458 10.56 -16.10 -3.60
CA HIS A 458 10.88 -16.72 -4.89
C HIS A 458 12.29 -16.31 -5.32
N ASN A 459 13.16 -17.30 -5.53
CA ASN A 459 14.55 -17.09 -5.89
C ASN A 459 14.71 -16.95 -7.42
N PRO A 460 15.76 -16.26 -7.91
CA PRO A 460 15.98 -16.05 -9.34
C PRO A 460 16.14 -17.33 -10.19
N ASP A 461 16.55 -18.43 -9.56
CA ASP A 461 16.76 -19.73 -10.19
C ASP A 461 15.47 -20.58 -10.28
N GLY A 462 14.36 -20.07 -9.74
CA GLY A 462 13.06 -20.73 -9.72
C GLY A 462 12.77 -21.53 -8.45
N SER A 463 13.73 -21.68 -7.53
CA SER A 463 13.49 -22.24 -6.21
C SER A 463 12.72 -21.27 -5.31
N VAL A 464 12.29 -21.75 -4.15
CA VAL A 464 11.71 -20.92 -3.09
C VAL A 464 12.47 -21.08 -1.78
N THR A 465 12.36 -20.06 -0.93
CA THR A 465 12.83 -20.07 0.45
C THR A 465 11.67 -19.67 1.36
N LEU A 466 11.54 -20.37 2.49
CA LEU A 466 10.62 -19.99 3.56
C LEU A 466 11.37 -19.20 4.62
N ARG A 467 10.88 -18.01 4.98
CA ARG A 467 11.40 -17.23 6.11
C ARG A 467 10.36 -17.18 7.22
N ALA A 468 10.70 -17.59 8.43
CA ALA A 468 9.75 -17.57 9.54
C ALA A 468 9.43 -16.13 9.96
N TYR A 469 8.14 -15.85 10.17
CA TYR A 469 7.65 -14.50 10.48
C TYR A 469 8.19 -13.95 11.80
N ASN A 470 8.44 -14.83 12.76
CA ASN A 470 8.71 -14.47 14.14
C ASN A 470 10.18 -14.09 14.43
N ASN A 471 11.15 -14.74 13.80
CA ASN A 471 12.57 -14.43 13.96
C ASN A 471 13.26 -13.93 12.68
N GLN A 472 12.53 -13.85 11.57
CA GLN A 472 13.05 -13.41 10.28
C GLN A 472 14.20 -14.29 9.72
N HIS A 473 14.38 -15.50 10.25
CA HIS A 473 15.37 -16.44 9.75
C HIS A 473 14.76 -17.40 8.72
N LEU A 474 15.63 -17.90 7.84
CA LEU A 474 15.30 -18.82 6.77
C LEU A 474 15.20 -20.26 7.30
N VAL A 475 14.13 -20.94 6.90
CA VAL A 475 13.93 -22.36 7.15
C VAL A 475 15.00 -23.14 6.40
N THR A 476 15.76 -23.94 7.16
CA THR A 476 16.98 -24.60 6.72
C THR A 476 16.83 -26.10 6.86
N ALA A 477 17.12 -26.86 5.79
CA ALA A 477 17.25 -28.31 5.80
C ALA A 477 18.61 -28.70 6.40
N GLU A 478 18.70 -28.65 7.73
CA GLU A 478 19.95 -28.82 8.48
C GLU A 478 20.65 -30.16 8.21
N ASN A 479 21.97 -30.16 8.42
CA ASN A 479 22.81 -31.35 8.25
C ASN A 479 22.61 -31.99 6.86
N ALA A 480 22.58 -31.16 5.82
CA ALA A 480 22.29 -31.57 4.44
C ALA A 480 20.97 -32.36 4.30
N GLY A 481 19.91 -31.92 4.99
CA GLY A 481 18.59 -32.54 4.98
C GLY A 481 18.40 -33.71 5.96
N ALA A 482 19.46 -34.23 6.57
CA ALA A 482 19.39 -35.37 7.50
C ALA A 482 18.94 -34.99 8.92
N SER A 483 18.51 -33.76 9.16
CA SER A 483 18.03 -33.27 10.45
C SER A 483 16.80 -32.39 10.29
N ALA A 484 16.12 -32.15 11.40
CA ALA A 484 14.89 -31.40 11.41
C ALA A 484 15.09 -29.97 10.89
N LEU A 485 14.10 -29.51 10.12
CA LEU A 485 14.07 -28.16 9.57
C LEU A 485 13.99 -27.15 10.72
N ILE A 486 14.77 -26.07 10.64
CA ILE A 486 14.78 -24.99 11.63
C ILE A 486 14.99 -23.64 10.93
N ALA A 487 14.34 -22.60 11.42
CA ALA A 487 14.50 -21.24 10.92
C ALA A 487 15.70 -20.54 11.60
N ASN A 488 16.92 -20.75 11.11
CA ASN A 488 18.13 -20.27 11.81
C ASN A 488 19.24 -19.68 10.92
N ARG A 489 18.99 -19.46 9.62
CA ARG A 489 19.93 -18.79 8.72
C ARG A 489 19.43 -17.41 8.32
N THR A 490 20.34 -16.53 7.96
CA THR A 490 20.03 -15.14 7.55
C THR A 490 20.32 -14.87 6.07
N ALA A 491 20.84 -15.86 5.34
CA ALA A 491 21.16 -15.75 3.92
C ALA A 491 20.86 -17.09 3.21
N VAL A 492 20.40 -17.00 1.97
CA VAL A 492 20.09 -18.17 1.15
C VAL A 492 21.39 -18.86 0.74
N GLY A 493 21.46 -20.16 0.99
CA GLY A 493 22.44 -21.07 0.45
C GLY A 493 21.79 -22.41 0.09
N PRO A 494 22.59 -23.45 -0.18
CA PRO A 494 22.09 -24.73 -0.69
C PRO A 494 21.09 -25.47 0.22
N TRP A 495 20.98 -25.09 1.49
CA TRP A 495 20.11 -25.75 2.46
C TRP A 495 18.82 -24.98 2.75
N GLU A 496 18.70 -23.75 2.25
CA GLU A 496 17.54 -22.87 2.43
C GLU A 496 16.66 -22.79 1.17
N GLU A 497 17.03 -23.55 0.14
CA GLU A 497 16.34 -23.62 -1.15
C GLU A 497 15.51 -24.90 -1.26
N PHE A 498 14.29 -24.72 -1.76
CA PHE A 498 13.34 -25.80 -2.00
C PHE A 498 12.70 -25.63 -3.39
N ASP A 499 12.44 -26.72 -4.08
CA ASP A 499 11.47 -26.70 -5.18
C ASP A 499 10.05 -26.69 -4.59
N LEU A 500 9.23 -25.73 -5.01
CA LEU A 500 7.80 -25.70 -4.71
C LEU A 500 7.02 -26.49 -5.77
N ILE A 501 6.38 -27.58 -5.37
CA ILE A 501 5.60 -28.44 -6.26
C ILE A 501 4.13 -28.24 -5.97
N THR A 502 3.36 -27.82 -6.98
CA THR A 502 1.91 -27.61 -6.89
C THR A 502 1.15 -28.80 -7.48
N HIS A 503 0.03 -29.19 -6.84
CA HIS A 503 -0.81 -30.33 -7.25
C HIS A 503 -2.15 -29.94 -7.86
#